data_AF-A0A7C5LV61-F1
#
_entry.id   AF-A0A7C5LV61-F1
#
_cell.length_a   1.000
_cell.length_b   1.000
_cell.length_c   1.000
_cell.angle_alpha   90.00
_cell.angle_beta   90.00
_cell.angle_gamma   90.00
#
_symmetry.space_group_name_H-M   'P 1'
#
loop_
_entity.id
_entity.type
_entity.pdbx_description
1 polymer ?
#
loop_
_entity_poly.entity_id
_entity_poly.type
_entity_poly.pdbx_seq_one_letter_code
_entity_poly.pdbx_strand_id
1 'polypeptide(L)' 'MTVPTSEIVTLLEREYIEPSAPVRAMCEKIKTRHPERVQGLLFYGPSLRAINDPAKMLDFYVLVDSYRKTHKNPVRV' A
#
# COMPACT_ATOMS: atom_id res chain seq x y z
N MET A 1 -10.09 18.25 6.31
CA MET A 1 -9.99 17.12 5.37
C MET A 1 -11.12 17.26 4.37
N THR A 2 -10.80 17.56 3.11
CA THR A 2 -11.80 17.57 2.03
C THR A 2 -12.19 16.12 1.74
N VAL A 3 -13.48 15.81 1.83
CA VAL A 3 -13.99 14.49 1.43
C VAL A 3 -13.64 14.30 -0.05
N PRO A 4 -12.97 13.19 -0.44
CA PRO A 4 -12.70 12.95 -1.85
C PRO A 4 -14.03 12.98 -2.61
N THR A 5 -14.06 13.72 -3.71
CA THR A 5 -15.23 13.79 -4.59
C THR A 5 -15.67 12.36 -4.92
N SER A 6 -16.99 12.11 -4.94
CA SER A 6 -17.56 10.78 -5.16
C SER A 6 -16.97 10.07 -6.39
N GLU A 7 -16.56 10.83 -7.41
CA GLU A 7 -15.92 10.33 -8.63
C GLU A 7 -14.58 9.61 -8.40
N ILE A 8 -13.70 10.13 -7.53
CA ILE A 8 -12.39 9.50 -7.27
C ILE A 8 -12.60 8.19 -6.51
N VAL A 9 -13.48 8.18 -5.52
CA VAL A 9 -13.81 6.97 -4.77
C VAL A 9 -14.41 5.91 -5.71
N THR A 10 -15.36 6.31 -6.56
CA THR A 10 -15.97 5.44 -7.57
C THR A 10 -14.93 4.83 -8.51
N LEU A 11 -13.96 5.64 -8.98
CA LEU A 11 -12.88 5.15 -9.83
C LEU A 11 -12.02 4.11 -9.09
N LEU A 12 -11.61 4.42 -7.85
CA LEU A 12 -10.78 3.51 -7.05
C LEU A 12 -11.50 2.19 -6.77
N GLU A 13 -12.79 2.23 -6.45
CA GLU A 13 -13.61 1.02 -6.26
C GLU A 13 -13.72 0.19 -7.54
N ARG A 14 -13.86 0.84 -8.70
CA ARG A 14 -13.94 0.15 -9.99
C ARG A 14 -12.62 -0.49 -10.41
N GLU A 15 -11.50 0.19 -10.16
CA GLU A 15 -10.16 -0.31 -10.50
C GLU A 15 -9.56 -1.20 -9.40
N TYR A 16 -10.26 -1.36 -8.28
CA TYR A 16 -9.80 -2.20 -7.18
C TYR A 16 -9.82 -3.68 -7.58
N ILE A 17 -8.68 -4.33 -7.39
CA ILE A 17 -8.52 -5.76 -7.58
C ILE A 17 -8.27 -6.37 -6.21
N GLU A 18 -9.07 -7.37 -5.85
CA GLU A 18 -8.94 -8.06 -4.58
C GLU A 18 -7.54 -8.69 -4.45
N PRO A 19 -6.77 -8.36 -3.40
CA PRO A 19 -5.40 -8.83 -3.25
C PRO A 19 -5.37 -10.32 -2.89
N SER A 20 -4.42 -11.05 -3.48
CA SER A 20 -4.12 -12.44 -3.13
C SER A 20 -3.66 -12.58 -1.67
N ALA A 21 -3.69 -13.80 -1.14
CA ALA A 21 -3.29 -14.05 0.26
C ALA A 21 -1.86 -13.57 0.60
N PRO A 22 -0.82 -13.79 -0.24
CA PRO A 22 0.51 -13.23 -0.01
C PRO A 22 0.54 -11.69 0.05
N VAL A 23 -0.19 -11.03 -0.85
CA VAL A 23 -0.27 -9.56 -0.88
C VAL A 23 -0.95 -9.05 0.38
N ARG A 24 -2.07 -9.66 0.79
CA ARG A 24 -2.79 -9.33 2.02
C ARG A 24 -1.91 -9.51 3.27
N ALA A 25 -1.18 -10.63 3.34
CA ALA A 25 -0.25 -10.87 4.44
C ALA A 25 0.86 -9.80 4.53
N MET A 26 1.35 -9.32 3.38
CA MET A 26 2.33 -8.24 3.37
C MET A 26 1.71 -6.90 3.79
N CYS A 27 0.49 -6.58 3.34
CA CYS A 27 -0.25 -5.40 3.77
C CYS A 27 -0.38 -5.36 5.30
N GLU A 28 -0.75 -6.47 5.94
CA GLU A 28 -0.85 -6.54 7.40
C GLU A 28 0.51 -6.38 8.08
N LYS A 29 1.57 -7.02 7.57
CA LYS A 29 2.94 -6.81 8.09
C LYS A 29 3.36 -5.33 8.04
N ILE A 30 3.06 -4.62 6.95
CA ILE A 30 3.38 -3.19 6.80
C ILE A 30 2.59 -2.35 7.83
N LYS A 31 1.29 -2.63 7.99
CA LYS A 31 0.45 -1.94 8.99
C LYS A 31 0.96 -2.17 10.41
N THR A 32 1.30 -3.41 10.78
CA THR A 32 1.86 -3.75 12.10
C THR A 32 3.20 -3.08 12.34
N ARG A 33 4.05 -2.96 11.30
CA ARG A 33 5.34 -2.26 11.38
C ARG A 33 5.19 -0.77 11.67
N HIS A 34 4.12 -0.15 11.17
CA HIS A 34 3.86 1.29 11.23
C HIS A 34 2.46 1.59 11.81
N PRO A 35 2.23 1.29 13.09
CA PRO A 35 0.91 1.41 13.70
C PRO A 35 0.39 2.84 13.62
N GLU A 36 -0.87 3.01 13.23
CA GLU A 36 -1.58 4.30 13.10
C GLU A 36 -0.98 5.27 12.06
N ARG A 37 0.04 4.85 11.31
CA ARG A 37 0.69 5.70 10.28
C ARG A 37 0.12 5.49 8.90
N VAL A 38 -0.18 4.24 8.54
CA VAL A 38 -0.57 3.85 7.18
C VAL A 38 -1.97 4.36 6.87
N GLN A 39 -2.09 5.21 5.86
CA GLN A 39 -3.35 5.76 5.32
C GLN A 39 -3.82 4.97 4.09
N GLY A 40 -2.90 4.35 3.36
CA GLY A 40 -3.21 3.59 2.15
C GLY A 40 -2.03 2.76 1.66
N LEU A 41 -2.33 1.73 0.88
CA LEU A 41 -1.37 0.80 0.29
C LEU A 41 -1.72 0.64 -1.19
N LEU A 42 -0.76 0.88 -2.06
CA LEU A 42 -0.90 0.64 -3.49
C LEU A 42 0.09 -0.46 -3.90
N PHE A 43 -0.44 -1.63 -4.23
CA PHE A 43 0.34 -2.73 -4.79
C PHE A 43 0.48 -2.53 -6.30
N TYR A 44 1.71 -2.63 -6.82
CA TYR A 44 1.98 -2.40 -8.23
C TYR A 44 3.09 -3.30 -8.76
N GLY A 45 3.44 -3.10 -10.03
CA GLY A 45 4.62 -3.71 -10.64
C GLY A 45 4.35 -5.03 -11.36
N PRO A 46 5.41 -5.67 -11.89
CA PRO A 46 5.31 -6.84 -12.76
C PRO A 46 4.67 -8.05 -12.07
N SER A 47 4.70 -8.08 -10.74
CA SER A 47 4.09 -9.13 -9.92
C SER A 47 2.57 -9.08 -9.91
N LEU A 48 1.93 -7.99 -10.39
CA LEU A 48 0.48 -7.94 -10.60
C LEU A 48 -0.03 -9.07 -11.51
N ARG A 49 0.73 -9.39 -12.57
CA ARG A 49 0.37 -10.44 -13.54
C ARG A 49 0.75 -11.85 -13.09
N ALA A 50 1.45 -11.97 -11.98
CA ALA A 50 1.95 -13.22 -11.42
C ALA A 50 1.84 -13.19 -9.89
N ILE A 51 0.66 -12.78 -9.41
CA ILE A 51 0.38 -12.46 -8.00
C ILE A 51 0.53 -13.65 -7.03
N ASN A 52 0.69 -14.86 -7.58
CA ASN A 52 0.86 -16.11 -6.87
C ASN A 52 2.25 -16.72 -7.06
N ASP A 53 3.18 -16.05 -7.75
CA ASP A 53 4.55 -16.50 -7.92
C ASP A 53 5.39 -16.07 -6.71
N PRO A 54 5.77 -17.00 -5.81
CA PRO A 54 6.50 -16.66 -4.60
C PRO A 54 7.94 -16.21 -4.87
N ALA A 55 8.47 -16.43 -6.08
CA ALA A 55 9.81 -15.96 -6.45
C ALA A 55 9.83 -14.47 -6.83
N LYS A 56 8.66 -13.85 -6.98
CA LYS A 56 8.58 -12.44 -7.38
C LYS A 56 8.47 -11.50 -6.18
N MET A 57 9.18 -10.39 -6.30
CA MET A 57 9.15 -9.31 -5.32
C MET A 57 7.78 -8.60 -5.37
N LEU A 58 7.21 -8.31 -4.20
CA LEU A 58 5.97 -7.55 -4.11
C LEU A 58 6.30 -6.07 -3.85
N ASP A 59 5.94 -5.21 -4.80
CA ASP A 59 6.22 -3.77 -4.74
C ASP A 59 5.01 -2.99 -4.21
N PHE A 60 5.24 -2.14 -3.22
CA PHE A 60 4.20 -1.32 -2.60
C PHE A 60 4.60 0.15 -2.50
N TYR A 61 3.67 1.04 -2.79
CA TYR A 61 3.68 2.38 -2.23
C TYR A 61 2.86 2.38 -0.94
N VAL A 62 3.44 2.91 0.14
CA VAL A 62 2.78 3.04 1.44
C VAL A 62 2.53 4.52 1.69
N LEU A 63 1.26 4.92 1.65
CA LEU A 63 0.84 6.26 2.01
C LEU A 63 0.76 6.35 3.53
N VAL A 64 1.44 7.34 4.10
CA VAL A 64 1.52 7.54 5.55
C VAL A 64 1.17 8.98 5.94
N ASP A 65 0.72 9.17 7.17
CA ASP A 65 0.39 10.49 7.71
C ASP A 65 1.59 11.47 7.71
N SER A 66 2.79 10.95 7.96
CA SER A 66 4.03 11.73 7.98
C SER A 66 5.25 10.84 7.80
N TYR A 67 5.99 11.06 6.73
CA TYR A 67 7.23 10.31 6.45
C TYR A 67 8.23 10.38 7.62
N ARG A 68 8.42 11.58 8.21
CA ARG A 68 9.33 11.81 9.34
C ARG A 68 8.91 11.08 10.62
N LYS A 69 7.60 10.96 10.87
CA LYS A 69 7.12 10.25 12.06
C LYS A 69 7.12 8.73 11.86
N THR A 70 7.01 8.27 10.60
CA THR A 70 7.10 6.85 10.22
C THR A 70 8.53 6.33 10.25
N HIS A 71 9.52 7.16 9.90
CA HIS A 71 10.94 6.78 9.86
C HIS A 71 11.75 7.48 10.94
N LYS A 72 12.32 6.70 11.87
CA LYS A 72 13.16 7.22 12.98
C LYS A 72 14.50 7.80 12.51
N ASN A 73 14.94 7.47 11.31
CA ASN A 73 16.11 8.05 10.67
C ASN A 73 15.70 8.37 9.23
N PRO A 74 15.52 9.65 8.85
CA PRO A 74 15.36 9.96 7.44
C PRO A 74 16.63 9.47 6.74
N VAL A 75 16.47 8.77 5.62
CA VAL A 75 17.61 8.50 4.73
C VAL A 75 18.25 9.86 4.46
N ARG A 76 19.40 10.12 5.12
CA ARG A 76 20.17 11.33 4.94
C ARG A 76 20.73 11.27 3.53
N VAL A 77 20.37 12.25 2.72
CA VAL A 77 21.22 12.68 1.60
C VAL A 77 22.29 13.60 2.17
#